data_AF-A0A4W5JQX5-F1
#
_entry.id   AF-A0A4W5JQX5-F1
#
_cell.length_a   1.000
_cell.length_b   1.000
_cell.length_c   1.000
_cell.angle_alpha   90.00
_cell.angle_beta   90.00
_cell.angle_gamma   90.00
#
_symmetry.space_group_name_H-M   'P 1'
#
loop_
_entity.id
_entity.type
_entity.pdbx_description
1 polymer ?
#
loop_
_entity_poly.entity_id
_entity_poly.type
_entity_poly.pdbx_seq_one_letter_code
_entity_poly.pdbx_strand_id
1 'polypeptide(L)'
;MDVGQACPPAPTLSLDPDINLNSPNKGLGPAGGAGPLTDVPVEDGAMGVSSINTLPPGLTEEEAEEIRSELVKVEEEINTLRQVLLAKEKHSADLKRKLGLSPLNELKQNLTKGWQDVQTSNAYLTASATLDDIARSEA
;
A
#
# COMPACT_ATOMS: atom_id res chain seq x y z
N MET A 1 14.48 45.26 -23.91
CA MET A 1 13.88 45.12 -22.57
C MET A 1 12.74 44.15 -22.74
N ASP A 2 12.97 42.88 -22.41
CA ASP A 2 11.94 41.84 -22.47
C ASP A 2 12.21 40.79 -21.38
N VAL A 3 11.12 40.19 -20.93
CA VAL A 3 10.76 39.90 -19.54
C VAL A 3 11.43 38.63 -19.00
N GLY A 4 11.90 38.69 -17.74
CA GLY A 4 12.42 37.54 -17.02
C GLY A 4 11.39 36.41 -16.88
N GLN A 5 11.68 35.27 -17.47
CA GLN A 5 10.88 34.05 -17.36
C GLN A 5 11.14 33.41 -15.98
N ALA A 6 10.24 33.64 -15.03
CA ALA A 6 10.25 32.94 -13.74
C ALA A 6 9.77 31.49 -13.91
N CYS A 7 10.43 30.54 -13.24
CA CYS A 7 9.96 29.16 -13.12
C CYS A 7 8.59 29.12 -12.42
N PRO A 8 7.64 28.28 -12.86
CA PRO A 8 6.41 28.05 -12.12
C PRO A 8 6.72 27.22 -10.84
N PRO A 9 6.08 27.53 -9.70
CA PRO A 9 6.23 26.74 -8.48
C PRO A 9 5.55 25.37 -8.63
N ALA A 10 6.15 24.35 -8.03
CA ALA A 10 5.61 22.99 -7.98
C ALA A 10 4.26 22.95 -7.22
N PRO A 11 3.32 22.07 -7.61
CA PRO A 11 2.08 21.90 -6.87
C PRO A 11 2.36 21.26 -5.51
N THR A 12 2.11 22.00 -4.43
CA THR A 12 2.06 21.47 -3.07
C THR A 12 0.85 20.54 -2.96
N LEU A 13 1.09 19.23 -2.79
CA LEU A 13 0.05 18.30 -2.37
C LEU A 13 -0.28 18.59 -0.90
N SER A 14 -1.30 19.43 -0.69
CA SER A 14 -1.89 19.65 0.63
C SER A 14 -2.57 18.34 1.04
N LEU A 15 -2.00 17.65 2.03
CA LEU A 15 -2.68 16.55 2.70
C LEU A 15 -3.69 17.19 3.67
N ASP A 16 -4.98 17.14 3.32
CA ASP A 16 -6.05 17.55 4.23
C ASP A 16 -6.06 16.62 5.45
N PRO A 17 -5.89 17.12 6.69
CA PRO A 17 -5.93 16.30 7.89
C PRO A 17 -7.35 16.28 8.47
N ASP A 18 -8.33 15.81 7.70
CA ASP A 18 -9.71 15.62 8.19
C ASP A 18 -10.02 14.14 8.48
N ILE A 19 -9.16 13.51 9.29
CA ILE A 19 -9.51 12.28 10.02
C ILE A 19 -10.31 12.66 11.27
N ASN A 20 -11.63 12.66 11.14
CA ASN A 20 -12.56 12.87 12.23
C ASN A 20 -12.55 11.66 13.19
N LEU A 21 -12.07 11.88 14.42
CA LEU A 21 -11.99 10.89 15.50
C LEU A 21 -13.28 10.79 16.33
N ASN A 22 -14.47 10.84 15.70
CA ASN A 22 -15.69 10.49 16.42
C ASN A 22 -15.75 8.96 16.63
N SER A 23 -14.93 8.48 17.55
CA SER A 23 -14.88 7.12 18.05
C SER A 23 -15.46 7.12 19.47
N PRO A 24 -16.67 6.59 19.71
CA PRO A 24 -17.20 6.48 21.05
C PRO A 24 -16.72 5.17 21.66
N ASN A 25 -15.47 5.12 22.14
CA ASN A 25 -15.05 4.03 23.02
C ASN A 25 -14.23 4.53 24.22
N LYS A 26 -14.84 4.31 25.39
CA LYS A 26 -14.39 4.64 26.75
C LYS A 26 -12.97 4.19 27.04
N GLY A 27 -12.10 5.14 27.40
CA GLY A 27 -10.89 4.85 28.17
C GLY A 27 -11.18 4.95 29.67
N LEU A 28 -11.42 3.81 30.35
CA LEU A 28 -11.25 3.71 31.80
C LEU A 28 -9.89 3.04 32.06
N GLY A 29 -8.91 3.83 32.49
CA GLY A 29 -7.65 3.31 33.01
C GLY A 29 -7.81 2.76 34.44
N PRO A 30 -7.02 1.75 34.86
CA PRO A 30 -7.08 1.19 36.19
C PRO A 30 -6.07 1.90 37.12
N ALA A 31 -6.56 2.67 38.09
CA ALA A 31 -5.72 3.10 39.22
C ALA A 31 -6.58 3.42 40.46
N GLY A 32 -6.54 2.48 41.40
CA GLY A 32 -6.43 2.71 42.85
C GLY A 32 -7.37 3.70 43.52
N GLY A 33 -8.36 3.18 44.25
CA GLY A 33 -9.08 3.92 45.29
C GLY A 33 -9.92 2.97 46.12
N ALA A 34 -9.42 2.59 47.29
CA ALA A 34 -10.08 1.69 48.24
C ALA A 34 -11.33 2.33 48.87
N GLY A 35 -12.37 1.53 49.05
CA GLY A 35 -13.54 1.81 49.89
C GLY A 35 -14.44 0.56 49.93
N PRO A 36 -14.67 -0.06 51.10
CA PRO A 36 -15.37 -1.34 51.20
C PRO A 36 -16.90 -1.14 51.22
N LEU A 37 -17.62 -2.27 51.24
CA LEU A 37 -19.05 -2.47 51.53
C LEU A 37 -19.88 -2.91 50.32
N THR A 38 -19.84 -4.20 49.98
CA THR A 38 -21.07 -4.91 49.61
C THR A 38 -21.00 -6.33 50.15
N ASP A 39 -21.93 -6.60 51.05
CA ASP A 39 -22.29 -7.88 51.63
C ASP A 39 -22.84 -8.85 50.56
N VAL A 40 -22.70 -10.15 50.85
CA VAL A 40 -22.91 -11.39 50.06
C VAL A 40 -24.41 -11.50 49.63
N PRO A 41 -24.86 -12.21 48.54
CA PRO A 41 -24.50 -13.62 48.33
C PRO A 41 -24.58 -14.33 46.95
N VAL A 42 -23.80 -15.42 46.90
CA VAL A 42 -24.12 -16.79 46.40
C VAL A 42 -23.97 -17.11 44.90
N GLU A 43 -22.97 -17.98 44.66
CA GLU A 43 -22.98 -19.17 43.79
C GLU A 43 -23.54 -19.02 42.37
N ASP A 44 -22.65 -18.94 41.37
CA ASP A 44 -22.46 -20.09 40.48
C ASP A 44 -21.10 -19.99 39.79
N GLY A 45 -20.15 -20.75 40.32
CA GLY A 45 -18.77 -20.83 39.85
C GLY A 45 -18.67 -21.66 38.57
N ALA A 46 -17.98 -21.08 37.59
CA ALA A 46 -17.68 -21.65 36.28
C ALA A 46 -17.26 -23.13 36.28
N MET A 47 -17.97 -23.94 35.49
CA MET A 47 -17.43 -25.17 34.91
C MET A 47 -17.61 -25.16 33.39
N GLY A 48 -16.52 -25.43 32.68
CA GLY A 48 -16.57 -25.93 31.31
C GLY A 48 -16.07 -24.95 30.25
N VAL A 49 -14.78 -25.05 29.95
CA VAL A 49 -14.25 -24.74 28.62
C VAL A 49 -15.04 -25.58 27.60
N SER A 50 -16.05 -24.97 26.99
CA SER A 50 -16.64 -25.41 25.74
C SER A 50 -16.97 -24.17 24.91
N SER A 51 -15.93 -23.39 24.61
CA SER A 51 -16.05 -22.31 23.61
C SER A 51 -15.90 -22.92 22.22
N ILE A 52 -16.88 -23.72 21.82
CA ILE A 52 -17.13 -24.07 20.42
C ILE A 52 -18.65 -24.13 20.30
N ASN A 53 -19.24 -23.09 19.69
CA ASN A 53 -20.66 -22.97 19.31
C ASN A 53 -21.63 -22.31 20.31
N THR A 54 -21.18 -21.47 21.23
CA THR A 54 -22.11 -20.59 21.94
C THR A 54 -22.36 -19.34 21.09
N LEU A 55 -23.60 -19.17 20.60
CA LEU A 55 -24.05 -17.96 19.92
C LEU A 55 -23.71 -16.71 20.76
N PRO A 56 -23.31 -15.59 20.14
CA PRO A 56 -23.11 -14.34 20.86
C PRO A 56 -24.39 -13.90 21.58
N PRO A 57 -24.30 -13.26 22.77
CA PRO A 57 -25.47 -12.87 23.55
C PRO A 57 -26.40 -11.96 22.73
N GLY A 58 -27.66 -12.34 22.61
CA GLY A 58 -28.68 -11.57 21.88
C GLY A 58 -28.86 -11.93 20.41
N LEU A 59 -28.11 -12.90 19.88
CA LEU A 59 -28.29 -13.43 18.52
C LEU A 59 -29.07 -14.76 18.57
N THR A 60 -30.14 -14.85 17.78
CA THR A 60 -30.88 -16.10 17.63
C THR A 60 -30.15 -17.07 16.68
N GLU A 61 -30.46 -18.37 16.77
CA GLU A 61 -29.86 -19.39 15.90
C GLU A 61 -30.17 -19.14 14.41
N GLU A 62 -31.38 -18.67 14.10
CA GLU A 62 -31.80 -18.35 12.74
C GLU A 62 -30.96 -17.21 12.14
N GLU A 63 -30.80 -16.11 12.88
CA GLU A 63 -29.98 -14.97 12.44
C GLU A 63 -28.51 -15.36 12.24
N ALA A 64 -27.99 -16.24 13.10
CA ALA A 64 -26.61 -16.71 12.97
C ALA A 64 -26.40 -17.59 11.73
N GLU A 65 -27.37 -18.44 11.38
CA GLU A 65 -27.31 -19.24 10.16
C GLU A 65 -27.43 -18.36 8.91
N GLU A 66 -28.28 -17.32 8.93
CA GLU A 66 -28.36 -16.34 7.86
C GLU A 66 -27.02 -15.61 7.65
N ILE A 67 -26.39 -15.15 8.75
CA ILE A 67 -25.08 -14.49 8.69
C ILE A 67 -24.01 -15.44 8.13
N ARG A 68 -24.02 -16.72 8.51
CA ARG A 68 -23.08 -17.73 7.97
C ARG A 68 -23.31 -17.94 6.47
N SER A 69 -24.57 -18.05 6.05
CA SER A 69 -24.94 -18.19 4.63
C SER A 69 -24.48 -16.98 3.81
N GLU A 70 -24.72 -15.77 4.31
CA GLU A 70 -24.30 -14.54 3.64
C GLU A 70 -22.78 -14.41 3.59
N LEU A 71 -22.09 -14.78 4.67
CA LEU A 71 -20.63 -14.83 4.70
C LEU A 71 -20.08 -15.76 3.60
N VAL A 72 -20.65 -16.96 3.44
CA VAL A 72 -20.26 -17.90 2.38
C VAL A 72 -20.46 -17.27 0.99
N LYS A 73 -21.61 -16.64 0.72
CA LYS A 73 -21.85 -15.97 -0.56
C LYS A 73 -20.84 -14.85 -0.84
N VAL A 74 -20.54 -14.04 0.17
CA VAL A 74 -19.55 -12.95 0.06
C VAL A 74 -18.15 -13.52 -0.20
N GLU A 75 -17.77 -14.61 0.46
CA GLU A 75 -16.49 -15.29 0.22
C GLU A 75 -16.38 -15.84 -1.23
N GLU A 76 -17.46 -16.38 -1.77
CA GLU A 76 -17.53 -16.84 -3.16
C GLU A 76 -17.43 -15.68 -4.17
N GLU A 77 -18.11 -14.56 -3.91
CA GLU A 77 -17.98 -13.35 -4.72
C GLU A 77 -16.55 -12.81 -4.69
N ILE A 78 -15.95 -12.70 -3.50
CA ILE A 78 -14.54 -12.29 -3.33
C ILE A 78 -13.63 -13.19 -4.16
N ASN A 79 -13.82 -14.51 -4.10
CA ASN A 79 -13.02 -15.46 -4.86
C ASN A 79 -13.18 -15.22 -6.37
N THR A 80 -14.42 -15.09 -6.83
CA THR A 80 -14.73 -14.80 -8.23
C THR A 80 -14.09 -13.50 -8.69
N LEU A 81 -14.19 -12.43 -7.91
CA LEU A 81 -13.59 -11.13 -8.20
C LEU A 81 -12.06 -11.22 -8.26
N ARG A 82 -11.42 -11.98 -7.38
CA ARG A 82 -9.97 -12.24 -7.44
C ARG A 82 -9.58 -12.94 -8.75
N GLN A 83 -10.34 -13.95 -9.18
CA GLN A 83 -10.08 -14.64 -10.44
C GLN A 83 -10.24 -13.71 -11.64
N VAL A 84 -11.31 -12.91 -11.66
CA VAL A 84 -11.54 -11.90 -12.71
C VAL A 84 -10.41 -10.87 -12.73
N LEU A 85 -9.97 -10.42 -11.56
CA LEU A 85 -8.86 -9.48 -11.43
C LEU A 85 -7.56 -10.06 -12.00
N LEU A 86 -7.18 -11.28 -11.58
CA LEU A 86 -6.00 -11.98 -12.10
C LEU A 86 -6.05 -12.13 -13.63
N ALA A 87 -7.23 -12.46 -14.19
CA ALA A 87 -7.42 -12.54 -15.63
C ALA A 87 -7.21 -11.17 -16.31
N LYS A 88 -7.69 -10.08 -15.71
CA LYS A 88 -7.50 -8.71 -16.22
C LYS A 88 -6.06 -8.25 -16.11
N GLU A 89 -5.38 -8.55 -15.01
CA GLU A 89 -3.95 -8.24 -14.81
C GLU A 89 -3.10 -8.94 -15.87
N LYS A 90 -3.35 -10.24 -16.12
CA LYS A 90 -2.72 -10.99 -17.20
C LYS A 90 -2.98 -10.36 -18.56
N HIS A 91 -4.23 -10.02 -18.86
CA HIS A 91 -4.59 -9.39 -20.13
C HIS A 91 -3.90 -8.03 -20.32
N SER A 92 -3.86 -7.21 -19.27
CA SER A 92 -3.14 -5.93 -19.27
C SER A 92 -1.65 -6.11 -19.52
N ALA A 93 -1.01 -7.09 -18.87
CA ALA A 93 0.39 -7.42 -19.08
C ALA A 93 0.66 -7.87 -20.54
N ASP A 94 -0.23 -8.68 -21.11
CA ASP A 94 -0.14 -9.11 -22.50
C ASP A 94 -0.28 -7.93 -23.49
N LEU A 95 -1.19 -6.99 -23.22
CA LEU A 95 -1.33 -5.77 -24.02
C LEU A 95 -0.08 -4.87 -23.92
N LYS A 96 0.46 -4.66 -22.70
CA LYS A 96 1.72 -3.93 -22.51
C LYS A 96 2.88 -4.54 -23.30
N ARG A 97 3.00 -5.89 -23.28
CA ARG A 97 4.00 -6.61 -24.07
C ARG A 97 3.83 -6.36 -25.57
N LYS A 98 2.59 -6.42 -26.09
CA LYS A 98 2.30 -6.14 -27.51
C LYS A 98 2.64 -4.70 -27.91
N LEU A 99 2.47 -3.75 -27.00
CA LEU A 99 2.82 -2.34 -27.20
C LEU A 99 4.31 -2.05 -26.96
N GLY A 100 5.11 -3.03 -26.54
CA GLY A 100 6.53 -2.81 -26.20
C GLY A 100 6.76 -2.10 -24.86
N LEU A 101 5.72 -1.92 -24.04
CA LEU A 101 5.79 -1.35 -22.68
C LEU A 101 6.12 -2.43 -21.64
N SER A 102 7.01 -3.36 -22.00
CA SER A 102 7.48 -4.38 -21.09
C SER A 102 8.59 -3.81 -20.21
N PRO A 103 8.65 -4.14 -18.91
CA PRO A 103 9.70 -3.66 -18.00
C PRO A 103 11.12 -3.86 -18.53
N LEU A 104 11.38 -4.96 -19.25
CA LEU A 104 12.67 -5.23 -19.88
C LEU A 104 12.98 -4.24 -21.03
N ASN A 105 11.97 -3.85 -21.81
CA ASN A 105 12.16 -2.91 -22.90
C ASN A 105 12.43 -1.50 -22.37
N GLU A 106 11.73 -1.08 -21.31
CA GLU A 106 12.01 0.17 -20.60
C GLU A 106 13.43 0.19 -20.02
N LEU A 107 13.86 -0.90 -19.38
CA LEU A 107 15.24 -1.01 -18.86
C LEU A 107 16.28 -0.91 -19.98
N LYS A 108 16.09 -1.64 -21.08
CA LYS A 108 16.99 -1.60 -22.25
C LYS A 108 17.09 -0.19 -22.81
N GLN A 109 15.97 0.52 -22.95
CA GLN A 109 15.95 1.88 -23.46
C GLN A 109 16.67 2.86 -22.51
N ASN A 110 16.39 2.79 -21.20
CA ASN A 110 17.06 3.63 -20.21
C ASN A 110 18.59 3.41 -20.19
N LEU A 111 19.04 2.15 -20.26
CA LEU A 111 20.47 1.82 -20.30
C LEU A 111 21.12 2.31 -21.60
N THR A 112 20.47 2.07 -22.74
CA THR A 112 20.97 2.52 -24.06
C THR A 112 21.14 4.03 -24.09
N LYS A 113 20.13 4.76 -23.56
CA LYS A 113 20.17 6.21 -23.46
C LYS A 113 21.25 6.67 -22.49
N GLY A 114 21.32 6.13 -21.28
CA GLY A 114 22.34 6.50 -20.30
C GLY A 114 23.77 6.27 -20.80
N TRP A 115 24.00 5.19 -21.54
CA TRP A 115 25.28 4.94 -22.20
C TRP A 115 25.60 6.00 -23.27
N GLN A 116 24.64 6.30 -24.16
CA GLN A 116 24.80 7.33 -25.19
C GLN A 116 25.00 8.73 -24.59
N ASP A 117 24.26 9.06 -23.53
CA ASP A 117 24.37 10.34 -22.83
C ASP A 117 25.78 10.51 -22.24
N VAL A 118 26.36 9.45 -21.67
CA VAL A 118 27.75 9.48 -21.19
C VAL A 118 28.73 9.68 -22.34
N GLN A 119 28.63 8.90 -23.42
CA GLN A 119 29.54 8.98 -24.56
C GLN A 119 29.48 10.35 -25.29
N THR A 120 28.32 11.00 -25.30
CA THR A 120 28.12 12.29 -25.95
C THR A 120 28.29 13.47 -25.00
N SER A 121 28.52 13.22 -23.71
CA SER A 121 28.64 14.27 -22.72
C SER A 121 29.87 15.16 -22.96
N ASN A 122 29.73 16.46 -22.72
CA ASN A 122 30.84 17.41 -22.82
C ASN A 122 32.03 17.00 -21.93
N ALA A 123 31.77 16.43 -20.76
CA ALA A 123 32.81 15.94 -19.86
C ALA A 123 33.60 14.78 -20.50
N TYR A 124 32.92 13.80 -21.09
CA TYR A 124 33.56 12.70 -21.80
C TYR A 124 34.32 13.19 -23.04
N LEU A 125 33.73 14.06 -23.86
CA LEU A 125 34.38 14.63 -25.04
C LEU A 125 35.60 15.47 -24.68
N THR A 126 35.52 16.31 -23.65
CA THR A 126 36.64 17.13 -23.18
C THR A 126 37.76 16.26 -22.60
N ALA A 127 37.41 15.23 -21.80
CA ALA A 127 38.38 14.29 -21.27
C ALA A 127 39.06 13.49 -22.39
N SER A 128 38.30 12.99 -23.36
CA SER A 128 38.85 12.30 -24.55
C SER A 128 39.77 13.21 -25.34
N ALA A 129 39.36 14.44 -25.66
CA ALA A 129 40.17 15.40 -26.40
C ALA A 129 41.47 15.75 -25.66
N THR A 130 41.40 15.93 -24.33
CA THR A 130 42.59 16.21 -23.51
C THR A 130 43.56 15.03 -23.52
N LEU A 131 43.06 13.79 -23.43
CA LEU A 131 43.91 12.59 -23.53
C LEU A 131 44.56 12.45 -24.91
N ASP A 132 43.81 12.73 -25.99
CA ASP A 132 44.33 12.69 -27.35
C ASP A 132 45.39 13.77 -27.62
N ASP A 133 45.25 14.93 -26.98
CA ASP A 133 46.22 16.02 -27.07
C ASP A 133 47.49 15.70 -26.28
N ILE A 134 47.37 15.13 -25.08
CA ILE A 134 48.52 14.64 -24.29
C ILE A 134 49.28 13.57 -25.07
N ALA A 135 48.57 12.56 -25.60
CA ALA A 135 49.17 11.47 -26.37
C ALA A 135 49.89 11.92 -27.65
N ARG A 136 49.42 12.99 -28.29
CA ARG A 136 50.08 13.59 -29.48
C ARG A 136 51.26 14.49 -29.13
N SER A 137 51.30 15.04 -27.92
CA SER A 137 52.41 15.89 -27.45
C SER A 137 53.64 15.08 -26.98
N GLU A 138 53.47 13.79 -26.68
CA GLU A 138 54.54 12.88 -26.26
C GLU A 138 55.19 12.10 -27.43
N ALA A 139 54.76 12.34 -28.68
CA ALA A 139 55.31 11.76 -29.92
C ALA A 139 56.11 12.80 -30.72
#